data_AF-A0A1Z7WW17-F1
#
_entry.id   AF-A0A1Z7WW17-F1
#
_cell.length_a   1.000
_cell.length_b   1.000
_cell.length_c   1.000
_cell.angle_alpha   90.00
_cell.angle_beta   90.00
_cell.angle_gamma   90.00
#
_symmetry.space_group_name_H-M   'P 1'
#
loop_
_entity.id
_entity.type
_entity.pdbx_description
1 polymer ?
#
loop_
_entity_poly.entity_id
_entity_poly.type
_entity_poly.pdbx_seq_one_letter_code
_entity_poly.pdbx_strand_id
1 'polypeptide(L)'
;MSFKNVVTAISFVFPLTGCVHIESPPESWGEIQSNVEASGCNNISGKYSNAGTKPNGNKVYLATWLEPKLKKKNPKEERRFLADLFAAKTVELKLTENEYLTVSTRGYGISGNRSWTMRKTKCIEGVLTIQDDGDISGDNVAAVGLGSITIYRSEKHLVVNSHGFAGGIILLIPFVGYGSDWARFSVLDE
;
A
#
# COMPACT_ATOMS: atom_id res chain seq x y z
N MET A 1 -13.76 -21.67 -58.66
CA MET A 1 -12.54 -21.04 -58.12
C MET A 1 -12.96 -19.96 -57.15
N SER A 2 -12.70 -20.13 -55.85
CA SER A 2 -12.96 -19.11 -54.83
C SER A 2 -11.82 -19.18 -53.81
N PHE A 3 -11.00 -18.13 -53.78
CA PHE A 3 -9.90 -17.98 -52.82
C PHE A 3 -10.44 -17.30 -51.56
N LYS A 4 -10.45 -18.02 -50.44
CA LYS A 4 -10.68 -17.45 -49.11
C LYS A 4 -9.38 -16.80 -48.65
N ASN A 5 -9.37 -15.47 -48.54
CA ASN A 5 -8.30 -14.72 -47.88
C ASN A 5 -8.35 -15.00 -46.38
N VAL A 6 -7.39 -15.77 -45.87
CA VAL A 6 -7.13 -15.92 -44.44
C VAL A 6 -6.20 -14.78 -44.05
N VAL A 7 -6.74 -13.76 -43.40
CA VAL A 7 -5.94 -12.70 -42.76
C VAL A 7 -5.48 -13.25 -41.41
N THR A 8 -4.28 -13.81 -41.38
CA THR A 8 -3.61 -14.21 -40.14
C THR A 8 -3.10 -12.94 -39.45
N ALA A 9 -3.83 -12.44 -38.46
CA ALA A 9 -3.36 -11.37 -37.59
C ALA A 9 -2.20 -11.90 -36.73
N ILE A 10 -0.98 -11.54 -37.10
CA ILE A 10 0.22 -11.80 -36.29
C ILE A 10 0.21 -10.77 -35.15
N SER A 11 -0.35 -11.14 -34.00
CA SER A 11 -0.17 -10.39 -32.75
C SER A 11 1.29 -10.50 -32.33
N PHE A 12 2.07 -9.46 -32.63
CA PHE A 12 3.39 -9.23 -32.04
C PHE A 12 3.21 -8.96 -30.55
N VAL A 13 3.27 -10.01 -29.74
CA VAL A 13 3.46 -9.88 -28.29
C VAL A 13 4.93 -9.52 -28.10
N PHE A 14 5.25 -8.23 -28.04
CA PHE A 14 6.54 -7.78 -27.52
C PHE A 14 6.55 -8.11 -26.02
N PRO A 15 7.38 -9.05 -25.53
CA PRO A 15 7.62 -9.14 -24.11
C PRO A 15 8.41 -7.89 -23.72
N LEU A 16 7.70 -6.82 -23.34
CA LEU A 16 8.27 -5.71 -22.62
C LEU A 16 8.75 -6.26 -21.27
N THR A 17 9.95 -6.83 -21.29
CA THR A 17 10.74 -7.14 -20.09
C THR A 17 11.26 -5.82 -19.54
N GLY A 18 10.34 -4.98 -19.09
CA GLY A 18 10.69 -3.81 -18.30
C GLY A 18 11.29 -4.31 -17.00
N CYS A 19 12.58 -4.09 -16.79
CA CYS A 19 13.16 -4.20 -15.46
C CYS A 19 12.38 -3.24 -14.56
N VAL A 20 11.50 -3.79 -13.72
CA VAL A 20 10.80 -3.01 -12.69
C VAL A 20 11.87 -2.67 -11.66
N HIS A 21 12.38 -1.45 -11.72
CA HIS A 21 13.30 -0.95 -10.72
C HIS A 21 12.53 -0.86 -9.40
N ILE A 22 12.76 -1.82 -8.51
CA ILE A 22 12.25 -1.76 -7.15
C ILE A 22 13.04 -0.65 -6.48
N GLU A 23 12.39 0.49 -6.22
CA GLU A 23 13.03 1.60 -5.52
C GLU A 23 13.53 1.11 -4.17
N SER A 24 14.79 1.42 -3.87
CA SER A 24 15.37 1.18 -2.55
C SER A 24 14.84 2.25 -1.58
N PRO A 25 14.79 1.97 -0.26
CA PRO A 25 14.48 3.01 0.70
C PRO A 25 15.46 4.18 0.55
N PRO A 26 15.03 5.41 0.90
CA PRO A 26 15.89 6.58 0.79
C PRO A 26 17.16 6.41 1.64
N GLU A 27 18.32 6.73 1.05
CA GLU A 27 19.62 6.64 1.74
C GLU A 27 19.65 7.42 3.07
N SER A 28 18.91 8.53 3.15
CA SER A 28 18.80 9.37 4.35
C SER A 28 18.15 8.69 5.55
N TRP A 29 17.55 7.51 5.37
CA TRP A 29 16.94 6.73 6.45
C TRP A 29 17.87 5.66 7.01
N GLY A 30 19.07 5.51 6.43
CA GLY A 30 20.03 4.47 6.78
C GLY A 30 19.58 3.09 6.30
N GLU A 31 20.35 2.06 6.65
CA GLU A 31 19.95 0.68 6.37
C GLU A 31 18.67 0.35 7.14
N ILE A 32 17.61 0.00 6.41
CA ILE A 32 16.45 -0.65 6.99
C ILE A 32 16.86 -2.09 7.26
N GLN A 33 17.53 -2.31 8.38
CA GLN A 33 17.71 -3.66 8.90
C GLN A 33 16.31 -4.14 9.29
N SER A 34 15.72 -5.04 8.49
CA SER A 34 14.76 -5.96 9.07
C SER A 34 15.51 -6.63 10.22
N ASN A 35 14.94 -6.66 11.43
CA ASN A 35 15.55 -7.41 12.53
C ASN A 35 15.45 -8.91 12.18
N VAL A 36 16.31 -9.37 11.26
CA VAL A 36 16.32 -10.73 10.69
C VAL A 36 16.61 -11.77 11.77
N GLU A 37 17.24 -11.36 12.88
CA GLU A 37 17.69 -12.27 13.93
C GLU A 37 16.58 -12.76 14.88
N ALA A 38 15.32 -12.28 14.78
CA ALA A 38 14.24 -12.78 15.64
C ALA A 38 12.87 -12.84 14.94
N SER A 39 12.48 -14.05 14.55
CA SER A 39 11.10 -14.58 14.52
C SER A 39 10.01 -13.79 13.76
N GLY A 40 10.17 -13.65 12.43
CA GLY A 40 9.08 -13.28 11.53
C GLY A 40 8.52 -11.87 11.75
N CYS A 41 7.31 -11.60 11.26
CA CYS A 41 6.71 -10.27 11.26
C CYS A 41 5.99 -9.92 12.58
N ASN A 42 6.20 -10.74 13.62
CA ASN A 42 5.60 -10.50 14.94
C ASN A 42 6.06 -9.16 15.53
N ASN A 43 7.29 -8.74 15.20
CA ASN A 43 7.83 -7.47 15.61
C ASN A 43 6.98 -6.28 15.12
N ILE A 44 6.29 -6.37 13.98
CA ILE A 44 5.43 -5.31 13.42
C ILE A 44 4.25 -4.97 14.33
N SER A 45 3.85 -5.88 15.21
CA SER A 45 2.83 -5.56 16.20
C SER A 45 3.34 -4.50 17.19
N GLY A 46 2.56 -3.44 17.41
CA GLY A 46 2.98 -2.33 18.26
C GLY A 46 2.14 -1.08 18.09
N LYS A 47 2.51 -0.02 18.82
CA LYS A 47 1.90 1.30 18.72
C LYS A 47 2.85 2.25 17.99
N TYR A 48 2.27 3.05 17.11
CA TYR A 48 3.00 3.96 16.25
C TYR A 48 2.35 5.34 16.26
N SER A 49 3.17 6.36 16.05
CA SER A 49 2.68 7.70 15.73
C SER A 49 1.89 7.63 14.43
N ASN A 50 0.68 8.19 14.43
CA ASN A 50 -0.07 8.33 13.18
C ASN A 50 0.63 9.32 12.24
N ALA A 51 1.20 10.40 12.78
CA ALA A 51 1.97 11.36 12.00
C ALA A 51 3.35 10.78 11.64
N GLY A 52 3.70 10.87 10.36
CA GLY A 52 4.99 10.44 9.81
C GLY A 52 5.53 11.41 8.78
N THR A 53 6.59 10.99 8.10
CA THR A 53 7.31 11.81 7.11
C THR A 53 7.65 11.01 5.86
N LYS A 54 7.53 11.67 4.71
CA LYS A 54 8.09 11.23 3.43
C LYS A 54 9.58 11.57 3.35
N PRO A 55 10.31 11.03 2.35
CA PRO A 55 11.74 11.32 2.17
C PRO A 55 12.01 12.81 1.93
N ASN A 56 11.08 13.49 1.26
CA ASN A 56 11.13 14.93 1.01
C ASN A 56 10.67 15.81 2.19
N GLY A 57 10.38 15.21 3.36
CA GLY A 57 9.95 15.91 4.56
C GLY A 57 8.44 16.21 4.64
N ASN A 58 7.65 15.89 3.60
CA ASN A 58 6.21 16.08 3.64
C ASN A 58 5.57 15.22 4.75
N LYS A 59 4.62 15.81 5.46
CA LYS A 59 3.86 15.12 6.51
C LYS A 59 2.84 14.16 5.89
N VAL A 60 2.72 12.98 6.50
CA VAL A 60 1.78 11.92 6.10
C VAL A 60 1.20 11.22 7.33
N TYR A 61 0.16 10.41 7.13
CA TYR A 61 -0.56 9.73 8.20
C TYR A 61 -0.62 8.22 7.99
N LEU A 62 -0.15 7.42 8.95
CA LEU A 62 -0.08 5.96 8.83
C LEU A 62 -1.45 5.35 8.59
N ALA A 63 -2.47 5.85 9.28
CA ALA A 63 -3.84 5.37 9.15
C ALA A 63 -4.38 5.47 7.71
N THR A 64 -3.97 6.50 6.94
CA THR A 64 -4.40 6.67 5.55
C THR A 64 -3.63 5.78 4.59
N TRP A 65 -2.40 5.41 4.92
CA TRP A 65 -1.62 4.43 4.14
C TRP A 65 -2.21 3.03 4.26
N LEU A 66 -2.70 2.68 5.46
CA LEU A 66 -3.31 1.39 5.74
C LEU A 66 -4.84 1.43 5.60
N GLU A 67 -5.40 2.44 4.95
CA GLU A 67 -6.84 2.62 4.81
C GLU A 67 -7.49 1.40 4.11
N PRO A 68 -8.60 0.85 4.62
CA PRO A 68 -9.30 -0.20 3.89
C PRO A 68 -9.94 0.40 2.64
N LYS A 69 -9.87 -0.28 1.49
CA LYS A 69 -10.66 0.07 0.31
C LYS A 69 -12.15 0.12 0.66
N LEU A 70 -12.68 1.33 0.84
CA LEU A 70 -14.07 1.56 1.21
C LEU A 70 -14.97 1.25 0.01
N LYS A 71 -15.59 0.07 -0.02
CA LYS A 71 -16.60 -0.23 -1.03
C LYS A 71 -17.85 0.61 -0.77
N LYS A 72 -18.19 1.50 -1.71
CA LYS A 72 -19.48 2.20 -1.87
C LYS A 72 -20.10 2.68 -0.55
N LYS A 73 -19.42 3.58 0.19
CA LYS A 73 -20.04 4.30 1.31
C LYS A 73 -20.75 5.57 0.82
N ASN A 74 -21.68 6.06 1.64
CA ASN A 74 -22.20 7.41 1.48
C ASN A 74 -21.03 8.41 1.58
N PRO A 75 -20.89 9.40 0.66
CA PRO A 75 -19.80 10.38 0.68
C PRO A 75 -19.61 11.09 2.03
N LYS A 76 -20.70 11.28 2.80
CA LYS A 76 -20.65 11.88 4.13
C LYS A 76 -19.93 10.98 5.15
N GLU A 77 -20.14 9.67 5.07
CA GLU A 77 -19.51 8.69 5.94
C GLU A 77 -18.03 8.50 5.60
N GLU A 78 -17.70 8.49 4.31
CA GLU A 78 -16.33 8.47 3.82
C GLU A 78 -15.55 9.68 4.32
N ARG A 79 -16.11 10.89 4.15
CA ARG A 79 -15.49 12.13 4.66
C ARG A 79 -15.27 12.08 6.18
N ARG A 80 -16.25 11.58 6.94
CA ARG A 80 -16.12 11.45 8.40
C ARG A 80 -15.06 10.42 8.78
N PHE A 81 -15.01 9.30 8.06
CA PHE A 81 -14.01 8.26 8.29
C PHE A 81 -12.60 8.78 8.04
N LEU A 82 -12.35 9.43 6.90
CA LEU A 82 -11.07 10.07 6.59
C LEU A 82 -10.70 11.14 7.64
N ALA A 83 -11.65 11.96 8.06
CA ALA A 83 -11.42 12.94 9.13
C ALA A 83 -10.99 12.27 10.44
N ASP A 84 -11.61 11.15 10.82
CA ASP A 84 -11.18 10.38 12.00
C ASP A 84 -9.74 9.84 11.82
N LEU A 85 -9.38 9.35 10.63
CA LEU A 85 -8.02 8.86 10.36
C LEU A 85 -6.96 9.96 10.46
N PHE A 86 -7.25 11.17 9.98
CA PHE A 86 -6.35 12.32 10.10
C PHE A 86 -6.25 12.86 11.53
N ALA A 87 -7.35 12.80 12.30
CA ALA A 87 -7.38 13.26 13.69
C ALA A 87 -6.77 12.25 14.68
N ALA A 88 -6.60 10.98 14.28
CA ALA A 88 -5.96 9.98 15.12
C ALA A 88 -4.52 10.40 15.48
N LYS A 89 -4.13 10.17 16.74
CA LYS A 89 -2.77 10.41 17.22
C LYS A 89 -1.91 9.16 17.10
N THR A 90 -2.50 8.00 17.37
CA THR A 90 -1.78 6.73 17.41
C THR A 90 -2.47 5.69 16.53
N VAL A 91 -1.66 4.81 15.97
CA VAL A 91 -2.08 3.62 15.23
C VAL A 91 -1.47 2.41 15.93
N GLU A 92 -2.32 1.46 16.28
CA GLU A 92 -1.94 0.17 16.87
C GLU A 92 -2.07 -0.90 15.79
N LEU A 93 -0.98 -1.60 15.53
CA LEU A 93 -0.93 -2.74 14.61
C LEU A 93 -0.86 -4.03 15.41
N LYS A 94 -1.67 -5.01 15.01
CA LYS A 94 -1.61 -6.38 15.55
C LYS A 94 -1.62 -7.38 14.41
N LEU A 95 -0.54 -8.13 14.28
CA LEU A 95 -0.46 -9.26 13.38
C LEU A 95 -1.00 -10.50 14.11
N THR A 96 -1.95 -11.20 13.49
CA THR A 96 -2.45 -12.47 14.01
C THR A 96 -1.66 -13.65 13.44
N GLU A 97 -1.79 -14.83 14.06
CA GLU A 97 -1.15 -16.08 13.60
C GLU A 97 -1.52 -16.46 12.16
N ASN A 98 -2.68 -16.00 11.67
CA ASN A 98 -3.16 -16.24 10.31
C ASN A 98 -2.71 -15.16 9.31
N GLU A 99 -1.68 -14.38 9.63
CA GLU A 99 -1.18 -13.28 8.80
C GLU A 99 -2.29 -12.29 8.43
N TYR A 100 -3.13 -11.91 9.41
CA TYR A 100 -4.02 -10.78 9.28
C TYR A 100 -3.48 -9.59 10.07
N LEU A 101 -3.36 -8.44 9.42
CA LEU A 101 -2.96 -7.20 10.08
C LEU A 101 -4.21 -6.45 10.54
N THR A 102 -4.44 -6.38 11.84
CA THR A 102 -5.46 -5.51 12.42
C THR A 102 -4.86 -4.14 12.70
N VAL A 103 -5.50 -3.11 12.17
CA VAL A 103 -5.13 -1.72 12.32
C VAL A 103 -6.19 -1.04 13.19
N SER A 104 -5.76 -0.41 14.28
CA SER A 104 -6.66 0.33 15.16
C SER A 104 -6.15 1.74 15.40
N THR A 105 -7.04 2.72 15.40
CA THR A 105 -6.68 4.15 15.59
C THR A 105 -7.22 4.66 16.92
N ARG A 106 -6.44 5.50 17.60
CA ARG A 106 -6.86 6.22 18.81
C ARG A 106 -6.42 7.69 18.75
N GLY A 107 -7.21 8.57 19.35
CA GLY A 107 -6.93 10.00 19.39
C GLY A 107 -8.02 10.79 20.10
N TYR A 108 -7.73 12.05 20.43
CA TYR A 108 -8.74 12.99 20.90
C TYR A 108 -9.44 13.62 19.69
N GLY A 109 -10.77 13.63 19.68
CA GLY A 109 -11.56 14.23 18.59
C GLY A 109 -11.96 13.26 17.48
N ILE A 110 -11.58 11.98 17.55
CA ILE A 110 -12.20 10.94 16.72
C ILE A 110 -13.55 10.55 17.31
N SER A 111 -14.53 10.26 16.46
CA SER A 111 -15.88 9.88 16.90
C SER A 111 -15.98 8.49 17.56
N GLY A 112 -14.84 7.85 17.81
CA GLY A 112 -14.69 6.50 18.35
C GLY A 112 -13.44 5.83 17.81
N ASN A 113 -12.99 4.74 18.45
CA ASN A 113 -11.88 3.95 17.95
C ASN A 113 -12.28 3.32 16.59
N ARG A 114 -11.49 3.56 15.54
CA ARG A 114 -11.64 2.83 14.27
C ARG A 114 -10.73 1.63 14.29
N SER A 115 -11.24 0.48 13.87
CA SER A 115 -10.46 -0.74 13.70
C SER A 115 -10.89 -1.45 12.43
N TRP A 116 -9.92 -2.00 11.70
CA TRP A 116 -10.16 -2.81 10.51
C TRP A 116 -9.04 -3.83 10.35
N THR A 117 -9.29 -4.83 9.51
CA THR A 117 -8.35 -5.92 9.25
C THR A 117 -7.98 -5.96 7.78
N MET A 118 -6.69 -5.90 7.50
CA MET A 118 -6.13 -6.11 6.18
C MET A 118 -5.91 -7.60 5.94
N ARG A 119 -6.33 -8.07 4.77
CA ARG A 119 -6.20 -9.46 4.32
C ARG A 119 -5.10 -9.55 3.27
N LYS A 120 -4.76 -10.77 2.86
CA LYS A 120 -3.69 -11.05 1.88
C LYS A 120 -2.34 -10.49 2.31
N THR A 121 -2.02 -10.61 3.60
CA THR A 121 -0.68 -10.27 4.07
C THR A 121 0.22 -11.49 3.92
N LYS A 122 1.51 -11.25 3.69
CA LYS A 122 2.55 -12.28 3.62
C LYS A 122 3.76 -11.78 4.39
N CYS A 123 4.28 -12.60 5.28
CA CYS A 123 5.52 -12.31 5.96
C CYS A 123 6.71 -13.06 5.33
N ILE A 124 7.73 -12.32 4.89
CA ILE A 124 8.98 -12.90 4.38
C ILE A 124 10.14 -12.14 5.02
N GLU A 125 11.00 -12.84 5.77
CA GLU A 125 12.22 -12.28 6.37
C GLU A 125 11.98 -11.01 7.21
N GLY A 126 10.86 -10.98 7.96
CA GLY A 126 10.49 -9.84 8.81
C GLY A 126 9.87 -8.65 8.05
N VAL A 127 9.63 -8.80 6.75
CA VAL A 127 8.92 -7.81 5.91
C VAL A 127 7.49 -8.29 5.69
N LEU A 128 6.52 -7.46 6.08
CA LEU A 128 5.12 -7.73 5.85
C LEU A 128 4.67 -7.05 4.56
N THR A 129 4.22 -7.85 3.60
CA THR A 129 3.64 -7.37 2.35
C THR A 129 2.14 -7.54 2.39
N ILE A 130 1.40 -6.49 2.03
CA ILE A 130 -0.06 -6.48 1.93
C ILE A 130 -0.40 -6.24 0.47
N GLN A 131 -1.07 -7.20 -0.17
CA GLN A 131 -1.49 -7.05 -1.57
C GLN A 131 -2.75 -6.22 -1.68
N ASP A 132 -2.73 -5.24 -2.59
CA ASP A 132 -3.82 -4.33 -2.84
C ASP A 132 -4.13 -4.23 -4.35
N ASP A 133 -4.98 -5.13 -4.84
CA ASP A 133 -5.39 -5.17 -6.25
C ASP A 133 -6.48 -4.11 -6.51
N GLY A 134 -6.33 -3.31 -7.58
CA GLY A 134 -7.26 -2.24 -7.92
C GLY A 134 -7.64 -2.24 -9.38
N ASP A 135 -8.93 -2.40 -9.67
CA ASP A 135 -9.50 -2.23 -11.01
C ASP A 135 -10.28 -0.92 -11.06
N ILE A 136 -10.01 -0.08 -12.06
CA ILE A 136 -10.77 1.15 -12.33
C ILE A 136 -11.30 1.07 -13.75
N SER A 137 -12.62 1.16 -13.89
CA SER A 137 -13.30 1.20 -15.18
C SER A 137 -14.35 2.32 -15.18
N GLY A 138 -14.39 3.08 -16.26
CA GLY A 138 -15.31 4.21 -16.46
C GLY A 138 -15.36 4.66 -17.92
N ASP A 139 -16.10 5.73 -18.19
CA ASP A 139 -16.25 6.26 -19.54
C ASP A 139 -14.90 6.72 -20.08
N ASN A 140 -14.38 6.00 -21.08
CA ASN A 140 -13.09 6.22 -21.75
C ASN A 140 -11.83 5.92 -20.90
N VAL A 141 -11.98 5.24 -19.76
CA VAL A 141 -10.85 4.74 -18.97
C VAL A 141 -11.06 3.28 -18.59
N ALA A 142 -10.07 2.46 -18.93
CA ALA A 142 -9.96 1.10 -18.42
C ALA A 142 -8.53 0.93 -17.89
N ALA A 143 -8.40 0.69 -16.59
CA ALA A 143 -7.12 0.53 -15.94
C ALA A 143 -7.17 -0.64 -14.96
N VAL A 144 -6.11 -1.44 -15.00
CA VAL A 144 -5.87 -2.55 -14.09
C VAL A 144 -4.56 -2.25 -13.38
N GLY A 145 -4.58 -2.33 -12.05
CA GLY A 145 -3.41 -2.08 -11.23
C GLY A 145 -3.22 -3.14 -10.17
N LEU A 146 -1.96 -3.52 -9.96
CA LEU A 146 -1.55 -4.29 -8.80
C LEU A 146 -0.72 -3.38 -7.91
N GLY A 147 -1.23 -3.11 -6.73
CA GLY A 147 -0.52 -2.41 -5.66
C GLY A 147 -0.13 -3.38 -4.57
N SER A 148 0.88 -3.00 -3.80
CA SER A 148 1.21 -3.62 -2.54
C SER A 148 1.81 -2.62 -1.58
N ILE A 149 1.60 -2.88 -0.31
CA ILE A 149 2.21 -2.12 0.78
C ILE A 149 3.19 -3.05 1.47
N THR A 150 4.46 -2.67 1.49
CA THR A 150 5.50 -3.35 2.28
C THR A 150 5.76 -2.57 3.56
N ILE A 151 5.81 -3.29 4.67
CA ILE A 151 5.99 -2.74 6.01
C ILE A 151 7.25 -3.35 6.61
N TYR A 152 8.13 -2.47 7.05
CA TYR A 152 9.37 -2.77 7.73
C TYR A 152 9.32 -2.19 9.13
N ARG A 153 9.95 -2.87 10.08
CA ARG A 153 10.11 -2.34 11.43
C ARG A 153 11.57 -2.35 11.85
N SER A 154 12.03 -1.17 12.26
CA SER A 154 13.25 -0.96 13.03
C SER A 154 12.91 -0.70 14.49
N GLU A 155 13.92 -0.55 15.34
CA GLU A 155 13.75 -0.17 16.75
C GLU A 155 12.93 1.11 16.92
N LYS A 156 13.24 2.15 16.14
CA LYS A 156 12.69 3.51 16.32
C LYS A 156 11.58 3.86 15.35
N HIS A 157 11.46 3.14 14.23
CA HIS A 157 10.53 3.48 13.17
C HIS A 157 9.82 2.27 12.58
N LEU A 158 8.56 2.49 12.19
CA LEU A 158 7.87 1.74 11.16
C LEU A 158 8.12 2.43 9.83
N VAL A 159 8.57 1.68 8.82
CA VAL A 159 8.72 2.19 7.46
C VAL A 159 7.70 1.49 6.58
N VAL A 160 7.01 2.26 5.76
CA VAL A 160 5.99 1.77 4.85
C VAL A 160 6.37 2.20 3.43
N ASN A 161 6.31 1.27 2.50
CA ASN A 161 6.41 1.56 1.07
C ASN A 161 5.14 1.09 0.38
N SER A 162 4.48 2.01 -0.31
CA SER A 162 3.34 1.73 -1.18
C SER A 162 3.86 1.74 -2.59
N HIS A 163 3.78 0.62 -3.27
CA HIS A 163 4.27 0.50 -4.63
C HIS A 163 3.34 -0.34 -5.48
N GLY A 164 3.38 -0.11 -6.79
CA GLY A 164 2.53 -0.83 -7.69
C GLY A 164 2.75 -0.44 -9.13
N PHE A 165 2.15 -1.21 -10.02
CA PHE A 165 2.05 -0.85 -11.42
C PHE A 165 0.58 -0.73 -11.79
N ALA A 166 0.30 0.17 -12.72
CA ALA A 166 -1.00 0.30 -13.35
C ALA A 166 -0.80 0.36 -14.86
N GLY A 167 -1.62 -0.37 -15.58
CA GLY A 167 -1.68 -0.34 -17.04
C GLY A 167 -3.11 -0.13 -17.49
N GLY A 168 -3.28 0.61 -18.58
CA GLY A 168 -4.61 0.89 -19.07
C GLY A 168 -4.65 1.72 -20.33
N ILE A 169 -5.83 2.25 -20.60
CA ILE A 169 -6.11 3.10 -21.76
C ILE A 169 -6.94 4.29 -21.26
N ILE A 170 -6.51 5.51 -21.60
CA ILE A 170 -7.25 6.75 -21.39
C ILE A 170 -7.45 7.39 -22.75
N LEU A 171 -8.70 7.62 -23.18
CA LEU A 171 -9.00 8.22 -24.49
C LEU A 171 -8.27 7.52 -25.66
N LEU A 172 -8.24 6.18 -25.64
CA LEU A 172 -7.52 5.33 -26.60
C LEU A 172 -5.98 5.43 -26.58
N ILE A 173 -5.40 6.16 -25.64
CA ILE A 173 -3.96 6.24 -25.44
C ILE A 173 -3.56 5.19 -24.38
N PRO A 174 -2.75 4.17 -24.73
CA PRO A 174 -2.27 3.21 -23.76
C PRO A 174 -1.28 3.87 -22.81
N PHE A 175 -1.33 3.48 -21.54
CA PHE A 175 -0.35 3.88 -20.54
C PHE A 175 0.06 2.69 -19.69
N VAL A 176 1.31 2.71 -19.24
CA VAL A 176 1.83 1.83 -18.20
C VAL A 176 2.66 2.71 -17.28
N GLY A 177 2.40 2.61 -15.98
CA GLY A 177 3.13 3.35 -14.97
C GLY A 177 3.50 2.43 -13.82
N TYR A 178 4.65 2.68 -13.24
CA TYR A 178 5.05 2.16 -11.94
C TYR A 178 5.17 3.34 -10.97
N GLY A 179 4.75 3.15 -9.73
CA GLY A 179 4.94 4.12 -8.67
C GLY A 179 5.41 3.42 -7.40
N SER A 180 6.25 4.11 -6.63
CA SER A 180 6.64 3.74 -5.28
C SER A 180 6.66 5.02 -4.44
N ASP A 181 6.19 4.92 -3.21
CA ASP A 181 6.11 6.04 -2.28
C ASP A 181 6.47 5.51 -0.90
N TRP A 182 7.33 6.24 -0.20
CA TRP A 182 7.89 5.83 1.07
C TRP A 182 7.42 6.74 2.20
N ALA A 183 7.18 6.17 3.37
CA ALA A 183 6.89 6.91 4.59
C ALA A 183 7.50 6.23 5.82
N ARG A 184 7.91 7.03 6.81
CA ARG A 184 8.35 6.54 8.12
C ARG A 184 7.54 7.14 9.25
N PHE A 185 7.32 6.34 10.28
CA PHE A 185 6.49 6.65 11.45
C PHE A 185 7.22 6.23 12.72
N SER A 186 7.20 7.08 13.75
CA SER A 186 7.87 6.78 15.02
C SER A 186 7.14 5.68 15.78
N VAL A 187 7.93 4.82 16.40
CA VAL A 187 7.46 3.81 17.36
C VAL A 187 7.13 4.54 18.66
N LEU A 188 6.01 4.17 19.26
CA LEU A 188 5.64 4.67 20.58
C LEU A 188 5.92 3.54 21.56
N ASP A 189 6.95 3.73 22.37
CA ASP A 189 7.23 2.82 23.49
C ASP A 189 6.00 2.82 24.44
N GLU A 190 5.68 1.65 24.99
CA GLU A 190 4.54 1.49 25.90
C GLU A 190 4.74 2.18 27.25
#